data_AF-A0A101SA74-F1
#
_entry.id   AF-A0A101SA74-F1
#
_cell.length_a   1.000
_cell.length_b   1.000
_cell.length_c   1.000
_cell.angle_alpha   90.00
_cell.angle_beta   90.00
_cell.angle_gamma   90.00
#
_symmetry.space_group_name_H-M   'P 1'
#
loop_
_entity.id
_entity.type
_entity.pdbx_description
1 polymer ?
#
loop_
_entity_poly.entity_id
_entity_poly.type
_entity_poly.pdbx_seq_one_letter_code
_entity_poly.pdbx_strand_id
1 'polypeptide(L)'
;MSPTVKANVTAAYGKQAQPPLSHITPVKGTFYYGSCDGTFYAGTRFQLTPGSTEAEQVALQDDGAVMKYFIDRPGTGWTFLASDTFPASPQGCAAIPQIPSHLSTLWNNCRP
;
A
#
# COMPACT_ATOMS: atom_id res chain seq x y z
N MET A 1 14.82 6.48 0.94
CA MET A 1 13.61 6.46 0.10
C MET A 1 13.32 7.88 -0.35
N SER A 2 13.03 8.11 -1.64
CA SER A 2 12.62 9.44 -2.11
C SER A 2 11.24 9.82 -1.54
N PRO A 3 11.07 11.02 -0.96
CA PRO A 3 9.75 11.54 -0.54
C PRO A 3 8.70 11.46 -1.66
N THR A 4 9.13 11.57 -2.92
CA THR A 4 8.26 11.54 -4.10
C THR A 4 7.56 10.21 -4.29
N VAL A 5 8.24 9.07 -4.03
CA VAL A 5 7.62 7.74 -4.19
C VAL A 5 6.47 7.56 -3.20
N LYS A 6 6.68 7.96 -1.94
CA LYS A 6 5.66 7.85 -0.90
C LYS A 6 4.43 8.70 -1.25
N ALA A 7 4.66 9.93 -1.70
CA ALA A 7 3.60 10.84 -2.13
C ALA A 7 2.83 10.26 -3.34
N ASN A 8 3.53 9.73 -4.34
CA ASN A 8 2.91 9.17 -5.54
C ASN A 8 2.06 7.93 -5.23
N VAL A 9 2.55 7.02 -4.37
CA VAL A 9 1.78 5.85 -3.92
C VAL A 9 0.53 6.28 -3.14
N THR A 10 0.67 7.27 -2.26
CA THR A 10 -0.46 7.80 -1.47
C THR A 10 -1.52 8.42 -2.38
N ALA A 11 -1.10 9.24 -3.35
CA ALA A 11 -2.01 9.85 -4.33
C ALA A 11 -2.67 8.82 -5.24
N ALA A 12 -1.95 7.75 -5.63
CA ALA A 12 -2.51 6.65 -6.41
C ALA A 12 -3.59 5.91 -5.63
N TYR A 13 -3.31 5.52 -4.38
CA TYR A 13 -4.30 4.86 -3.53
C TYR A 13 -5.52 5.74 -3.30
N GLY A 14 -5.31 7.00 -2.94
CA GLY A 14 -6.39 7.95 -2.69
C GLY A 14 -7.36 8.10 -3.87
N LYS A 15 -6.85 8.05 -5.10
CA LYS A 15 -7.68 8.11 -6.31
C LYS A 15 -8.39 6.80 -6.66
N GLN A 16 -7.80 5.66 -6.30
CA GLN A 16 -8.26 4.33 -6.70
C GLN A 16 -9.17 3.67 -5.67
N ALA A 17 -9.12 4.12 -4.41
CA ALA A 17 -10.06 3.73 -3.38
C ALA A 17 -11.49 4.21 -3.71
N GLN A 18 -12.48 3.49 -3.20
CA GLN A 18 -13.89 3.83 -3.36
C GLN A 18 -14.59 3.84 -2.00
N PRO A 19 -15.10 5.00 -1.54
CA PRO A 19 -14.93 6.33 -2.12
C PRO A 19 -13.45 6.78 -2.17
N PRO A 20 -13.10 7.77 -3.01
CA PRO A 20 -11.76 8.34 -3.04
C PRO A 20 -11.34 8.87 -1.66
N LEU A 21 -10.07 8.65 -1.31
CA LEU A 21 -9.48 9.04 -0.02
C LEU A 21 -8.47 10.17 -0.25
N SER A 22 -8.83 11.38 0.16
CA SER A 22 -7.98 12.57 0.07
C SER A 22 -7.19 12.82 1.36
N HIS A 23 -7.70 12.37 2.50
CA HIS A 23 -7.14 12.62 3.83
C HIS A 23 -6.47 11.39 4.41
N ILE A 24 -5.44 10.89 3.74
CA ILE A 24 -4.69 9.70 4.16
C ILE A 24 -3.18 9.93 4.15
N THR A 25 -2.49 9.21 5.03
CA THR A 25 -1.03 9.13 5.04
C THR A 25 -0.58 7.71 5.37
N PRO A 26 0.58 7.27 4.85
CA PRO A 26 1.18 6.02 5.27
C PRO A 26 1.46 5.98 6.77
N VAL A 27 1.12 4.87 7.42
CA VAL A 27 1.49 4.63 8.82
C VAL A 27 3.03 4.64 8.94
N LYS A 28 3.56 5.31 9.96
CA LYS A 28 5.01 5.38 10.17
C LYS A 28 5.58 3.99 10.40
N GLY A 29 6.66 3.65 9.68
CA GLY A 29 7.34 2.37 9.82
C GLY A 29 6.75 1.23 9.00
N THR A 30 5.65 1.44 8.26
CA THR A 30 5.02 0.36 7.46
C THR A 30 5.29 0.46 5.97
N PHE A 31 6.11 1.42 5.52
CA PHE A 31 6.31 1.66 4.10
C PHE A 31 7.48 0.83 3.55
N TYR A 32 7.15 -0.19 2.77
CA TYR A 32 8.07 -1.04 2.03
C TYR A 32 8.19 -0.54 0.59
N TYR A 33 9.39 -0.63 0.02
CA TYR A 33 9.68 -0.21 -1.35
C TYR A 33 10.84 -1.01 -1.93
N GLY A 34 10.78 -1.29 -3.23
CA GLY A 34 11.85 -1.94 -3.97
C GLY A 34 11.45 -2.19 -5.41
N SER A 35 12.34 -2.85 -6.15
CA SER A 35 12.13 -3.15 -7.56
C SER A 35 12.64 -4.53 -7.94
N CYS A 36 12.11 -5.06 -9.02
CA CYS A 36 12.56 -6.27 -9.69
C CYS A 36 12.36 -6.06 -11.20
N ASP A 37 13.42 -6.24 -11.99
CA ASP A 37 13.40 -6.09 -13.46
C ASP A 37 12.74 -4.79 -13.97
N GLY A 38 13.06 -3.66 -13.31
CA GLY A 38 12.52 -2.34 -13.65
C GLY A 38 11.05 -2.11 -13.25
N THR A 39 10.37 -3.11 -12.69
CA THR A 39 9.06 -2.95 -12.06
C THR A 39 9.24 -2.57 -10.59
N PHE A 40 8.55 -1.53 -10.15
CA PHE A 40 8.59 -1.08 -8.76
C PHE A 40 7.39 -1.61 -7.99
N TYR A 41 7.63 -1.86 -6.70
CA TYR A 41 6.61 -2.31 -5.78
C TYR A 41 6.68 -1.49 -4.50
N ALA A 42 5.51 -1.28 -3.89
CA ALA A 42 5.42 -0.67 -2.58
C ALA A 42 4.36 -1.39 -1.74
N GLY A 43 4.54 -1.36 -0.43
CA GLY A 43 3.57 -1.86 0.54
C GLY A 43 3.42 -0.85 1.66
N THR A 44 2.21 -0.48 2.05
CA THR A 44 2.00 0.31 3.26
C THR A 44 0.58 0.17 3.82
N ARG A 45 0.44 0.39 5.12
CA ARG A 45 -0.85 0.70 5.75
C ARG A 45 -1.11 2.19 5.64
N PHE A 46 -2.37 2.58 5.60
CA PHE A 46 -2.80 3.98 5.63
C PHE A 46 -3.58 4.29 6.91
N GLN A 47 -3.49 5.53 7.33
CA GLN A 47 -4.30 6.11 8.39
C GLN A 47 -4.87 7.44 7.91
N LEU A 48 -5.98 7.86 8.51
CA LEU A 48 -6.57 9.15 8.22
C LEU A 48 -5.69 10.29 8.72
N THR A 49 -5.73 11.41 8.00
CA THR A 49 -5.20 12.70 8.46
C THR A 49 -6.32 13.58 8.99
N PRO A 50 -6.02 14.61 9.81
CA PRO A 50 -7.01 15.61 10.19
C PRO A 50 -7.73 16.19 8.97
N GLY A 51 -9.04 16.43 9.10
CA GLY A 51 -9.90 16.90 8.02
C GLY A 51 -10.60 15.79 7.22
N SER A 52 -10.34 14.51 7.53
CA SER A 52 -11.04 13.38 6.90
C SER A 52 -12.55 13.48 7.09
N THR A 53 -13.27 13.35 5.99
CA THR A 53 -14.74 13.31 5.94
C THR A 53 -15.29 12.04 6.60
N GLU A 54 -16.57 12.06 6.97
CA GLU A 54 -17.26 10.86 7.50
C GLU A 54 -17.22 9.69 6.50
N ALA A 55 -17.39 9.97 5.21
CA ALA A 55 -17.31 8.94 4.17
C ALA A 55 -15.93 8.28 4.11
N GLU A 56 -14.84 9.04 4.26
CA GLU A 56 -13.48 8.50 4.32
C GLU A 56 -13.24 7.71 5.62
N GLN A 57 -13.84 8.14 6.74
CA GLN A 57 -13.75 7.44 8.01
C GLN A 57 -14.40 6.06 7.94
N VAL A 58 -15.62 5.99 7.39
CA VAL A 58 -16.34 4.73 7.18
C VAL A 58 -15.57 3.85 6.19
N ALA A 59 -15.14 4.41 5.06
CA ALA A 59 -14.42 3.66 4.05
C ALA A 59 -13.14 3.00 4.61
N LEU A 60 -12.33 3.72 5.40
CA LEU A 60 -11.12 3.17 5.97
C LEU A 60 -11.40 2.17 7.11
N GLN A 61 -12.51 2.32 7.83
CA GLN A 61 -12.95 1.36 8.84
C GLN A 61 -13.33 0.03 8.18
N ASP A 62 -14.15 0.07 7.13
CA ASP A 62 -14.57 -1.10 6.37
C ASP A 62 -13.38 -1.80 5.70
N ASP A 63 -12.41 -1.01 5.24
CA ASP A 63 -11.19 -1.47 4.61
C ASP A 63 -10.14 -2.00 5.63
N GLY A 64 -10.36 -1.78 6.92
CA GLY A 64 -9.67 -2.47 8.03
C GLY A 64 -8.22 -2.07 8.30
N ALA A 65 -7.72 -0.98 7.71
CA ALA A 65 -6.32 -0.52 7.82
C ALA A 65 -5.26 -1.62 7.55
N VAL A 66 -5.61 -2.61 6.72
CA VAL A 66 -4.73 -3.70 6.29
C VAL A 66 -3.60 -3.17 5.39
N MET A 67 -2.55 -3.98 5.20
CA MET A 67 -1.47 -3.61 4.28
C MET A 67 -2.03 -3.52 2.86
N LYS A 68 -1.67 -2.45 2.15
CA LYS A 68 -1.98 -2.23 0.73
C LYS A 68 -0.70 -2.33 -0.08
N TYR A 69 -0.78 -3.04 -1.20
CA TYR A 69 0.34 -3.28 -2.10
C TYR A 69 0.11 -2.57 -3.42
N PHE A 70 1.18 -2.05 -3.99
CA PHE A 70 1.16 -1.26 -5.20
C PHE A 70 2.24 -1.72 -6.16
N ILE A 71 1.99 -1.53 -7.44
CA ILE A 71 2.92 -1.81 -8.51
C ILE A 71 3.01 -0.62 -9.45
N ASP A 72 4.22 -0.31 -9.90
CA ASP A 72 4.48 0.63 -10.99
C ASP A 72 5.34 -0.08 -12.03
N ARG A 73 4.70 -0.42 -13.15
CA ARG A 73 5.39 -0.93 -14.33
C ARG A 73 5.89 0.25 -15.17
N PRO A 74 7.03 0.13 -15.85
CA PRO A 74 7.59 1.23 -16.65
C PRO A 74 6.53 1.93 -17.51
N GLY A 75 6.35 3.24 -17.28
CA GLY A 75 5.44 4.10 -18.04
C GLY A 75 3.95 4.04 -17.63
N THR A 76 3.58 3.27 -16.61
CA THR A 76 2.16 3.12 -16.19
C THR A 76 1.80 3.92 -14.95
N GLY A 77 2.77 4.19 -14.07
CA GLY A 77 2.53 4.82 -12.78
C GLY A 77 2.00 3.84 -11.73
N TRP A 78 1.89 4.33 -10.50
CA TRP A 78 1.48 3.50 -9.36
C TRP A 78 0.01 3.06 -9.45
N THR A 79 -0.21 1.78 -9.28
CA THR A 79 -1.53 1.14 -9.26
C THR A 79 -1.66 0.23 -8.07
N PHE A 80 -2.87 0.16 -7.50
CA PHE A 80 -3.24 -0.78 -6.46
C PHE A 80 -3.15 -2.20 -7.03
N LEU A 81 -2.41 -3.05 -6.33
CA LEU A 81 -2.15 -4.42 -6.73
C LEU A 81 -3.04 -5.40 -5.96
N ALA A 82 -2.99 -5.30 -4.63
CA ALA A 82 -3.69 -6.18 -3.70
C ALA A 82 -3.67 -5.58 -2.29
N SER A 83 -4.42 -6.17 -1.38
CA SER A 83 -4.29 -5.92 0.05
C SER A 83 -4.15 -7.23 0.81
N ASP A 84 -3.65 -7.14 2.04
CA ASP A 84 -3.84 -8.21 3.01
C ASP A 84 -5.34 -8.43 3.28
N THR A 85 -5.67 -9.59 3.82
CA THR A 85 -6.98 -9.91 4.42
C THR A 85 -7.01 -9.53 5.89
N PHE A 86 -8.19 -9.58 6.51
CA PHE A 86 -8.34 -9.52 7.96
C PHE A 86 -8.98 -10.83 8.48
N PRO A 87 -8.29 -11.61 9.34
CA PRO A 87 -6.93 -11.41 9.80
C PRO A 87 -5.90 -11.53 8.66
N ALA A 88 -4.71 -10.93 8.86
CA ALA A 88 -3.62 -10.99 7.89
C ALA A 88 -3.12 -12.42 7.71
N SER A 89 -2.68 -12.74 6.48
CA SER A 89 -2.12 -14.05 6.17
C SER A 89 -0.92 -14.38 7.08
N PRO A 90 -0.76 -15.64 7.52
CA PRO A 90 0.44 -16.09 8.20
C PRO A 90 1.72 -15.97 7.34
N GLN A 91 1.58 -15.74 6.03
CA GLN A 91 2.68 -15.50 5.09
C GLN A 91 2.90 -14.01 4.78
N GLY A 92 2.06 -13.10 5.29
CA GLY A 92 2.14 -11.66 4.98
C GLY A 92 2.16 -11.40 3.47
N CYS A 93 3.02 -10.48 3.01
CA CYS A 93 3.09 -10.17 1.57
C CYS A 93 3.66 -11.29 0.69
N ALA A 94 4.25 -12.35 1.26
CA ALA A 94 4.60 -13.53 0.48
C ALA A 94 3.36 -14.34 0.01
N ALA A 95 2.18 -14.05 0.58
CA ALA A 95 0.92 -14.61 0.09
C ALA A 95 0.42 -13.97 -1.21
N ILE A 96 1.02 -12.86 -1.66
CA ILE A 96 0.60 -12.11 -2.84
C ILE A 96 1.44 -12.58 -4.04
N PRO A 97 0.90 -13.40 -4.96
CA PRO A 97 1.69 -14.04 -6.02
C PRO A 97 2.37 -13.04 -6.98
N GLN A 98 1.83 -11.83 -7.07
CA GLN A 98 2.34 -10.77 -7.94
C GLN A 98 3.57 -10.04 -7.33
N ILE A 99 3.83 -10.19 -6.03
CA ILE A 99 5.03 -9.66 -5.37
C ILE A 99 6.16 -10.69 -5.52
N PRO A 100 7.31 -10.34 -6.12
CA PRO A 100 8.43 -11.26 -6.25
C PRO A 100 8.90 -11.80 -4.89
N SER A 101 9.13 -13.11 -4.80
CA SER A 101 9.50 -13.79 -3.54
C SER A 101 10.76 -13.21 -2.88
N HIS A 102 11.76 -12.86 -3.69
CA HIS A 102 12.97 -12.19 -3.21
C HIS A 102 12.65 -10.86 -2.51
N LEU A 103 11.72 -10.08 -3.07
CA LEU A 103 11.33 -8.80 -2.51
C LEU A 103 10.52 -8.96 -1.21
N SER A 104 9.59 -9.91 -1.17
CA SER A 104 8.86 -10.23 0.06
C SER A 104 9.81 -10.65 1.20
N THR A 105 10.86 -11.41 0.88
CA THR A 105 11.91 -11.79 1.84
C THR A 105 12.68 -10.57 2.36
N LEU A 106 13.10 -9.66 1.47
CA LEU A 106 13.78 -8.42 1.85
C LEU A 106 12.94 -7.53 2.76
N TRP A 107 11.61 -7.59 2.60
CA TRP A 107 10.65 -6.85 3.42
C TRP A 107 10.22 -7.60 4.68
N ASN A 108 10.88 -8.72 5.03
CA ASN A 108 10.47 -9.58 6.15
C ASN A 108 8.98 -9.97 6.08
N ASN A 109 8.52 -10.33 4.87
CA ASN A 109 7.12 -10.62 4.57
C ASN A 109 6.14 -9.49 4.93
N CYS A 110 6.63 -8.25 4.89
CA CYS A 110 5.90 -7.03 5.20
C CYS A 110 5.35 -6.98 6.63
N ARG A 111 6.08 -7.61 7.55
CA ARG A 111 5.78 -7.66 8.97
C ARG A 111 6.70 -6.72 9.75
N PRO A 112 6.13 -5.86 10.62
CA PRO A 112 6.92 -5.04 11.52
C PRO A 112 7.71 -5.88 12.53
#